data_AF-A0A7H4N476-F1
#
_entry.id   AF-A0A7H4N476-F1
#
_cell.length_a   1.000
_cell.length_b   1.000
_cell.length_c   1.000
_cell.angle_alpha   90.00
_cell.angle_beta   90.00
_cell.angle_gamma   90.00
#
_symmetry.space_group_name_H-M   'P 1'
#
loop_
_entity.id
_entity.type
_entity.pdbx_description
1 polymer ?
#
loop_
_entity_poly.entity_id
_entity_poly.type
_entity_poly.pdbx_seq_one_letter_code
_entity_poly.pdbx_strand_id
1 'polypeptide(L)'
;MKRMRDRLNLTSNVYTQNHTVRKAMEQLRDIGYLDYTEFKRGRATYFSVHYRNPKLISGTVKVPRREEEEQAPEQNYDEVIKALKAAGIDPQKLAEALSAMKPEN
;
A
#
# COMPACT_ATOMS: atom_id res chain seq x y z
N MET A 1 -8.42 -12.53 -21.72
CA MET A 1 -7.74 -11.73 -20.68
C MET A 1 -6.27 -12.10 -20.42
N LYS A 2 -5.78 -13.30 -20.78
CA LYS A 2 -4.40 -13.75 -20.49
C LYS A 2 -3.29 -12.85 -21.07
N ARG A 3 -3.38 -12.51 -22.37
CA ARG A 3 -2.38 -11.67 -23.06
C ARG A 3 -2.19 -10.26 -22.49
N MET A 4 -3.23 -9.65 -21.91
CA MET A 4 -3.12 -8.30 -21.34
C MET A 4 -2.47 -8.33 -19.95
N ARG A 5 -2.70 -9.41 -19.19
CA ARG A 5 -2.10 -9.62 -17.86
C ARG A 5 -0.60 -9.89 -17.96
N ASP A 6 -0.20 -10.73 -18.92
CA ASP A 6 1.20 -11.06 -19.18
C ASP A 6 1.99 -9.82 -19.65
N ARG A 7 1.39 -8.93 -20.46
CA ARG A 7 2.05 -7.71 -20.98
C ARG A 7 2.23 -6.59 -19.95
N LEU A 8 1.46 -6.63 -18.87
CA LEU A 8 1.49 -5.61 -17.82
C LEU A 8 2.22 -6.08 -16.56
N ASN A 9 2.87 -7.26 -16.58
CA ASN A 9 3.50 -7.88 -15.40
C ASN A 9 2.56 -7.93 -14.18
N LEU A 10 1.25 -8.07 -14.43
CA LEU A 10 0.22 -8.07 -13.39
C LEU A 10 0.16 -9.44 -12.71
N THR A 11 1.13 -9.69 -11.82
CA THR A 11 1.23 -10.89 -10.98
C THR A 11 0.30 -10.85 -9.77
N SER A 12 -0.19 -9.66 -9.39
CA SER A 12 -1.03 -9.45 -8.21
C SER A 12 -2.51 -9.81 -8.43
N ASN A 13 -3.23 -10.08 -7.35
CA ASN A 13 -4.66 -10.41 -7.39
C ASN A 13 -5.49 -9.26 -8.00
N VAL A 14 -6.58 -9.58 -8.70
CA VAL A 14 -7.55 -8.62 -9.27
C VAL A 14 -8.05 -7.64 -8.20
N TYR A 15 -8.22 -8.11 -6.97
CA TYR A 15 -8.56 -7.27 -5.83
C TYR A 15 -7.53 -6.15 -5.61
N THR A 16 -6.24 -6.49 -5.54
CA THR A 16 -5.13 -5.54 -5.37
C THR A 16 -5.09 -4.56 -6.53
N GLN A 17 -5.28 -5.03 -7.76
CA GLN A 17 -5.30 -4.17 -8.94
C GLN A 17 -6.45 -3.16 -8.90
N ASN A 18 -7.66 -3.60 -8.55
CA ASN A 18 -8.82 -2.72 -8.39
C ASN A 18 -8.62 -1.69 -7.29
N HIS A 19 -7.92 -2.06 -6.22
CA HIS A 19 -7.57 -1.14 -5.15
C HIS A 19 -6.57 -0.07 -5.63
N THR A 20 -5.51 -0.47 -6.34
CA THR A 20 -4.57 0.47 -6.96
C THR A 20 -5.25 1.45 -7.92
N VAL A 21 -6.19 0.96 -8.74
CA VAL A 21 -6.95 1.82 -9.67
C VAL A 21 -7.77 2.86 -8.92
N ARG A 22 -8.46 2.49 -7.83
CA ARG A 22 -9.21 3.46 -7.00
C ARG A 22 -8.31 4.51 -6.38
N LYS A 23 -7.20 4.10 -5.77
CA LYS A 23 -6.21 5.01 -5.17
C LYS A 23 -5.67 6.00 -6.19
N ALA A 24 -5.37 5.54 -7.41
CA ALA A 24 -4.93 6.42 -8.50
C ALA A 24 -6.02 7.41 -8.93
N MET A 25 -7.28 6.97 -9.06
CA MET A 25 -8.40 7.85 -9.42
C MET A 25 -8.65 8.91 -8.34
N GLU A 26 -8.59 8.55 -7.05
CA GLU A 26 -8.64 9.51 -5.94
C GLU A 26 -7.52 10.54 -6.03
N GLN A 27 -6.27 10.11 -6.23
CA GLN A 27 -5.16 11.03 -6.40
C GLN A 27 -5.39 11.99 -7.57
N LEU A 28 -5.88 11.51 -8.72
CA LEU A 28 -6.17 12.36 -9.87
C LEU A 28 -7.28 13.38 -9.59
N ARG A 29 -8.23 13.07 -8.71
CA ARG A 29 -9.24 14.01 -8.24
C ARG A 29 -8.68 14.99 -7.22
N ASP A 30 -7.86 14.53 -6.28
CA ASP A 30 -7.28 15.34 -5.21
C ASP A 30 -6.32 16.41 -5.78
N ILE A 31 -5.57 16.07 -6.83
CA ILE A 31 -4.74 17.05 -7.55
C ILE A 31 -5.57 17.97 -8.46
N GLY A 32 -6.89 17.75 -8.58
CA GLY A 32 -7.77 18.51 -9.47
C GLY A 32 -7.59 18.21 -10.96
N TYR A 33 -6.95 17.09 -11.31
CA TYR A 33 -6.72 16.71 -12.71
C TYR A 33 -7.98 16.18 -13.38
N LEU A 34 -8.83 15.45 -12.66
CA LEU A 34 -10.12 14.99 -13.18
C LEU A 34 -11.18 14.97 -12.09
N ASP A 35 -12.43 15.12 -12.49
CA ASP A 35 -13.58 14.85 -11.62
C ASP A 35 -14.30 13.59 -12.10
N TYR A 36 -14.70 12.73 -11.17
CA TYR A 36 -15.30 11.45 -11.48
C TYR A 36 -16.35 11.00 -10.46
N THR A 37 -17.24 10.13 -10.92
CA THR A 37 -18.16 9.38 -10.08
C THR A 37 -17.93 7.88 -10.25
N GLU A 38 -17.68 7.17 -9.16
CA GLU A 38 -17.67 5.71 -9.13
C GLU A 38 -19.11 5.19 -8.98
N PHE A 39 -19.51 4.24 -9.84
CA PHE A 39 -20.78 3.55 -9.70
C PHE A 39 -20.65 2.08 -10.06
N LYS A 40 -21.49 1.24 -9.45
CA LYS A 40 -21.54 -0.19 -9.74
C LYS A 40 -22.69 -0.49 -10.70
N ARG A 41 -22.40 -1.25 -11.75
CA ARG A 41 -23.41 -1.77 -12.68
C ARG A 41 -23.21 -3.27 -12.83
N GLY A 42 -24.11 -4.04 -12.21
CA GLY A 42 -23.99 -5.50 -12.13
C GLY A 42 -22.74 -5.92 -11.36
N ARG A 43 -21.90 -6.76 -11.99
CA ARG A 43 -20.66 -7.28 -11.40
C ARG A 43 -19.42 -6.42 -11.68
N ALA A 44 -19.58 -5.28 -12.35
CA ALA A 44 -18.50 -4.39 -12.72
C ALA A 44 -18.64 -3.01 -12.06
N THR A 45 -17.50 -2.41 -11.75
CA THR A 45 -17.38 -1.04 -11.26
C THR A 45 -16.98 -0.15 -12.42
N TYR A 46 -17.65 0.99 -12.56
CA TYR A 46 -17.40 1.98 -13.61
C TYR A 46 -17.03 3.32 -12.99
N PHE A 47 -16.20 4.06 -13.69
CA PHE A 47 -15.86 5.45 -13.36
C PHE A 47 -16.37 6.33 -14.50
N SER A 48 -17.34 7.19 -14.23
CA SER A 48 -17.75 8.25 -15.17
C SER A 48 -16.88 9.46 -14.91
N VAL A 49 -16.09 9.89 -15.89
CA VAL A 49 -15.23 11.07 -15.80
C VAL A 49 -15.98 12.26 -16.39
N HIS A 50 -16.29 13.26 -15.56
CA HIS A 50 -17.09 14.43 -15.94
C HIS A 50 -16.24 15.54 -16.54
N TYR A 51 -15.07 15.77 -15.96
CA TYR A 51 -14.16 16.84 -16.35
C TYR A 51 -12.70 16.40 -16.26
N ARG A 52 -11.84 16.98 -17.11
CA ARG A 52 -10.39 16.76 -17.12
C ARG A 52 -9.68 18.09 -17.30
N ASN A 53 -8.66 18.36 -16.48
CA ASN A 53 -7.78 19.51 -16.59
C ASN A 53 -6.35 19.07 -16.98
N PRO A 54 -6.05 18.90 -18.28
CA PRO A 54 -4.76 18.39 -18.74
C PRO A 54 -3.59 19.35 -18.49
N LYS A 55 -3.85 20.62 -18.20
CA LYS A 55 -2.82 21.65 -18.00
C LYS A 55 -2.18 21.62 -16.61
N LEU A 56 -2.75 20.84 -15.69
CA LEU A 56 -2.34 20.79 -14.28
C LEU A 56 -1.02 20.03 -14.04
N ILE A 57 -0.48 19.37 -15.07
CA ILE A 57 0.77 18.61 -15.03
C ILE A 57 2.00 19.53 -14.86
N SER A 58 1.89 20.84 -15.09
CA SER A 58 3.02 21.79 -15.01
C SER A 58 3.31 22.33 -13.61
N GLY A 59 2.43 22.10 -12.63
CA GLY A 59 2.67 22.46 -11.23
C GLY A 59 3.40 21.32 -10.51
N THR A 60 4.36 21.65 -9.64
CA THR A 60 4.97 20.70 -8.70
C THR A 60 3.91 20.27 -7.68
N VAL A 61 3.04 19.35 -8.09
CA VAL A 61 2.02 18.82 -7.20
C VAL A 61 2.74 18.01 -6.14
N LYS A 62 2.88 18.60 -4.96
CA LYS A 62 3.14 17.86 -3.73
C LYS A 62 1.89 17.04 -3.47
N VAL A 63 1.79 15.88 -4.12
CA VAL A 63 0.97 14.80 -3.59
C VAL A 63 1.47 14.67 -2.16
N PRO A 64 0.64 14.95 -1.13
CA PRO A 64 0.99 14.52 0.20
C PRO A 64 1.19 13.03 -0.01
N ARG A 65 2.45 12.56 0.05
CA ARG A 65 2.69 11.16 0.28
C ARG A 65 1.94 10.98 1.59
N ARG A 66 0.73 10.45 1.50
CA ARG A 66 0.16 9.74 2.62
C ARG A 66 1.25 8.71 2.82
N GLU A 67 2.14 9.01 3.76
CA GLU A 67 2.44 8.08 4.80
C GLU A 67 1.04 7.55 5.17
N GLU A 68 0.54 6.58 4.38
CA GLU A 68 0.17 5.32 4.98
C GLU A 68 1.34 5.15 5.90
N GLU A 69 1.12 5.53 7.16
CA GLU A 69 1.79 4.89 8.26
C GLU A 69 1.94 3.48 7.72
N GLU A 70 3.19 3.10 7.42
CA GLU A 70 3.54 1.76 7.79
C GLU A 70 3.19 1.76 9.29
N GLN A 71 1.91 1.51 9.60
CA GLN A 71 1.54 0.57 10.61
C GLN A 71 2.21 -0.71 10.11
N ALA A 72 3.55 -0.73 10.23
CA ALA A 72 4.27 -1.86 10.76
C ALA A 72 3.28 -2.38 11.78
N PRO A 73 2.73 -3.59 11.56
CA PRO A 73 1.66 -4.12 12.39
C PRO A 73 2.04 -3.72 13.79
N GLU A 74 1.19 -2.97 14.49
CA GLU A 74 1.50 -2.48 15.84
C GLU A 74 1.67 -3.78 16.64
N GLN A 75 2.90 -4.29 16.58
CA GLN A 75 3.30 -5.56 17.13
C GLN A 75 3.23 -5.18 18.57
N ASN A 76 2.20 -5.65 19.24
CA ASN A 76 2.03 -5.42 20.66
C ASN A 76 3.27 -6.05 21.31
N TYR A 77 4.36 -5.27 21.42
CA TYR A 77 5.69 -5.76 21.75
C TYR A 77 5.64 -6.40 23.13
N ASP A 78 4.70 -5.96 23.97
CA ASP A 78 4.38 -6.52 25.27
C ASP A 78 3.90 -7.98 25.20
N GLU A 79 3.07 -8.34 24.22
CA GLU A 79 2.62 -9.73 24.03
C GLU A 79 3.77 -10.63 23.58
N VAL A 80 4.62 -10.13 22.68
CA VAL A 80 5.81 -10.84 22.19
C VAL A 80 6.83 -11.02 23.32
N ILE A 81 7.07 -9.99 24.13
CA ILE A 81 7.97 -10.04 25.29
C ILE A 81 7.42 -11.01 26.35
N LYS A 82 6.11 -11.00 26.59
CA LYS A 82 5.46 -11.92 27.53
C LYS A 82 5.57 -13.37 27.06
N ALA A 83 5.38 -13.64 25.77
CA ALA A 83 5.53 -14.97 25.19
C ALA A 83 6.99 -15.48 25.25
N LEU A 84 7.96 -14.62 24.95
CA LEU A 84 9.39 -14.94 25.07
C LEU A 84 9.76 -15.29 26.52
N LYS A 85 9.31 -14.48 27.48
CA LYS A 85 9.56 -14.72 28.91
C LYS A 85 8.87 -15.99 29.41
N ALA A 86 7.65 -16.27 28.94
CA ALA A 86 6.92 -17.51 29.25
C ALA A 86 7.61 -18.76 28.68
N ALA A 87 8.27 -18.63 27.52
CA ALA A 87 9.12 -19.67 26.95
C ALA A 87 10.49 -19.82 27.65
N GLY A 88 10.76 -19.03 28.69
CA GLY A 88 12.05 -19.02 29.40
C GLY A 88 13.19 -18.36 28.62
N ILE A 89 12.86 -17.61 27.57
CA ILE A 89 13.84 -16.91 26.73
C ILE A 89 13.97 -15.47 27.24
N ASP A 90 15.16 -15.11 27.70
CA ASP A 90 15.48 -13.74 28.08
C ASP A 90 15.61 -12.85 26.82
N PRO A 91 14.76 -11.83 26.63
CA PRO A 91 14.76 -11.02 25.41
C PRO A 91 16.08 -10.26 25.21
N GLN A 92 16.74 -9.85 26.30
CA GLN A 92 18.02 -9.14 26.25
C GLN A 92 19.16 -10.04 25.75
N LYS A 93 19.25 -11.28 26.25
CA LYS A 93 20.27 -12.25 25.80
C LYS A 93 20.05 -12.66 24.34
N LEU A 94 18.80 -12.80 23.93
CA LEU A 94 18.44 -13.09 22.54
C LEU A 94 18.84 -11.93 21.60
N ALA A 95 18.60 -10.68 22.02
CA ALA A 95 19.01 -9.51 21.25
C ALA A 95 20.55 -9.42 21.11
N GLU A 96 21.28 -9.70 22.18
CA GLU A 96 22.75 -9.74 22.18
C GLU A 96 23.29 -10.84 21.25
N ALA A 97 22.72 -12.06 21.32
CA ALA A 97 23.09 -13.16 20.44
C ALA A 97 22.79 -12.86 18.96
N LEU A 98 21.65 -12.25 18.65
CA LEU A 98 21.32 -11.83 17.28
C LEU A 98 22.25 -10.73 16.77
N SER A 99 22.63 -9.78 17.64
CA SER A 99 23.59 -8.73 17.28
C SER A 99 24.99 -9.30 17.03
N ALA A 100 25.39 -10.32 17.79
CA ALA A 100 26.66 -11.04 17.60
C ALA A 100 26.65 -11.97 16.36
N MET A 101 25.46 -12.38 15.90
CA MET A 101 25.28 -13.27 14.76
C MET A 101 25.03 -12.53 13.43
N LYS A 102 25.14 -11.19 13.39
CA LYS A 102 25.11 -10.47 12.10
C LYS A 102 26.21 -11.03 11.19
N PRO A 103 25.87 -11.64 10.04
CA PRO A 103 26.89 -12.07 9.11
C PRO A 103 27.61 -10.83 8.58
N GLU A 104 28.92 -10.79 8.76
CA GLU A 104 29.81 -9.87 8.04
C GLU A 104 29.56 -10.09 6.53
N ASN A 105 29.20 -9.01 5.84
CA ASN A 105 28.91 -9.01 4.40
C ASN A 105 30.19 -8.76 3.61
#